data_AF-A0AAU2CXE3-F1
#
_entry.id   AF-A0AAU2CXE3-F1
#
_cell.length_a   1.000
_cell.length_b   1.000
_cell.length_c   1.000
_cell.angle_alpha   90.00
_cell.angle_beta   90.00
_cell.angle_gamma   90.00
#
_symmetry.space_group_name_H-M   'P 1'
#
loop_
_entity.id
_entity.type
_entity.pdbx_description
1 polymer ?
#
loop_
_entity_poly.entity_id
_entity_poly.type
_entity_poly.pdbx_seq_one_letter_code
_entity_poly.pdbx_strand_id
1 'polypeptide(L)'
;MTTSVRQARRPAAVPQRRTAPRRAVPGWAIAVVGLLAALVITATALLTGGQQRTDTTPTALPPPPTAVVAEINGQKIPVRQFALYLTQERAATFAYFDKAYGVGDGPGFWTTPHGGTTPAAYLKQHALADAAQSTVVLALAHQHHLIADPGYDAFLAAWTAENARRRQAVAAHQVIYGPVQYTEANYFTYVLHDLDARLEQVLVKAGTIPTPESALRAYYRDHPDTFRRQENKSGNITTPPFGEVAAQVRQAYVHDRYQAMTNRLARTARTTVAHGIYDSVPVN
;
A
#
# COMPACT_ATOMS: atom_id res chain seq x y z
N MET A 1 -38.90 -26.00 -14.62
CA MET A 1 -39.15 -24.58 -14.95
C MET A 1 -40.47 -24.18 -14.30
N THR A 2 -40.36 -23.47 -13.18
CA THR A 2 -41.46 -22.94 -12.38
C THR A 2 -40.95 -21.61 -11.85
N THR A 3 -41.56 -20.54 -12.31
CA THR A 3 -41.23 -19.15 -11.96
C THR A 3 -41.71 -18.84 -10.56
N SER A 4 -40.82 -18.35 -9.68
CA SER A 4 -41.22 -17.69 -8.44
C SER A 4 -40.41 -16.42 -8.23
N VAL A 5 -41.09 -15.30 -8.46
CA VAL A 5 -40.67 -13.94 -8.14
C VAL A 5 -40.68 -13.77 -6.62
N ARG A 6 -39.63 -13.18 -6.02
CA ARG A 6 -39.71 -12.62 -4.67
C ARG A 6 -39.09 -11.23 -4.60
N GLN A 7 -39.86 -10.35 -3.99
CA GLN A 7 -39.86 -8.90 -4.05
C GLN A 7 -38.68 -8.23 -3.34
N ALA A 8 -38.28 -7.09 -3.90
CA ALA A 8 -37.42 -6.09 -3.31
C ALA A 8 -38.05 -5.47 -2.05
N ARG A 9 -37.26 -5.37 -0.97
CA ARG A 9 -37.62 -4.61 0.23
C ARG A 9 -37.49 -3.11 -0.03
N ARG A 10 -38.56 -2.38 0.26
CA ARG A 10 -38.63 -0.90 0.33
C ARG A 10 -37.75 -0.36 1.47
N PRO A 11 -37.11 0.82 1.31
CA PRO A 11 -36.46 1.52 2.42
C PRO A 11 -37.49 2.21 3.33
N ALA A 12 -37.15 2.31 4.61
CA ALA A 12 -37.95 2.95 5.65
C ALA A 12 -37.98 4.47 5.50
N ALA A 13 -39.14 5.05 5.79
CA ALA A 13 -39.45 6.46 5.67
C ALA A 13 -38.78 7.31 6.76
N VAL A 14 -38.20 8.44 6.34
CA VAL A 14 -37.72 9.53 7.20
C VAL A 14 -38.90 10.46 7.52
N PRO A 15 -39.16 10.82 8.79
CA PRO A 15 -40.21 11.79 9.10
C PRO A 15 -39.75 13.23 8.81
N GLN A 16 -40.46 13.90 7.88
CA GLN A 16 -40.48 15.35 7.74
C GLN A 16 -41.61 15.96 8.57
N ARG A 17 -41.33 17.10 9.24
CA ARG A 17 -42.24 18.24 9.55
C ARG A 17 -41.38 19.25 10.35
N ARG A 18 -41.47 20.57 10.23
CA ARG A 18 -42.40 21.47 9.54
C ARG A 18 -41.71 22.85 9.47
N THR A 19 -41.85 23.52 8.33
CA THR A 19 -41.42 24.91 8.04
C THR A 19 -42.36 25.97 8.62
N ALA A 20 -41.83 27.16 8.96
CA ALA A 20 -42.43 28.49 8.72
C ALA A 20 -41.45 29.62 9.21
N PRO A 21 -41.61 30.89 8.79
CA PRO A 21 -41.64 31.40 7.42
C PRO A 21 -40.60 32.52 7.16
N ARG A 22 -40.52 32.89 5.88
CA ARG A 22 -39.65 33.87 5.20
C ARG A 22 -39.62 35.28 5.80
N ARG A 23 -38.47 35.95 5.65
CA ARG A 23 -38.40 37.36 5.20
C ARG A 23 -37.30 37.53 4.16
N ALA A 24 -37.71 37.92 2.96
CA ALA A 24 -36.86 38.51 1.93
C ALA A 24 -37.14 40.01 1.92
N VAL A 25 -36.10 40.85 1.79
CA VAL A 25 -36.22 42.25 1.36
C VAL A 25 -34.98 42.59 0.51
N PRO A 26 -35.13 43.34 -0.61
CA PRO A 26 -34.13 43.48 -1.67
C PRO A 26 -33.25 44.73 -1.55
N GLY A 27 -32.32 44.88 -2.50
CA GLY A 27 -31.28 45.89 -2.54
C GLY A 27 -31.67 47.27 -3.06
N TRP A 28 -30.77 48.23 -2.80
CA TRP A 28 -30.55 49.59 -3.32
C TRP A 28 -29.63 50.25 -2.26
N ALA A 29 -28.68 51.15 -2.46
CA ALA A 29 -28.09 51.83 -3.60
C ALA A 29 -26.95 52.74 -3.03
N ILE A 30 -26.06 53.25 -3.92
CA ILE A 30 -25.35 54.56 -3.86
C ILE A 30 -24.22 54.69 -2.80
N ALA A 31 -23.07 55.33 -3.02
CA ALA A 31 -22.34 55.91 -4.16
C ALA A 31 -20.89 56.21 -3.66
N VAL A 32 -19.84 55.98 -4.45
CA VAL A 32 -19.04 56.93 -5.26
C VAL A 32 -18.46 58.17 -4.53
N VAL A 33 -17.14 58.37 -4.77
CA VAL A 33 -16.34 59.61 -4.92
C VAL A 33 -15.41 59.98 -3.76
N GLY A 34 -14.11 60.09 -4.10
CA GLY A 34 -13.12 60.86 -3.34
C GLY A 34 -11.68 60.66 -3.83
N LEU A 35 -11.36 61.14 -5.04
CA LEU A 35 -9.99 61.23 -5.57
C LEU A 35 -9.18 62.33 -4.83
N LEU A 36 -7.89 62.05 -4.64
CA LEU A 36 -6.70 62.93 -4.71
C LEU A 36 -6.58 64.15 -3.76
N ALA A 37 -5.47 64.22 -3.02
CA ALA A 37 -4.32 65.06 -3.40
C ALA A 37 -3.20 65.09 -2.31
N ALA A 38 -1.94 65.07 -2.80
CA ALA A 38 -0.69 65.69 -2.30
C ALA A 38 -0.32 65.57 -0.79
N LEU A 39 0.73 64.84 -0.38
CA LEU A 39 2.20 65.14 -0.48
C LEU A 39 2.62 66.35 0.40
N VAL A 40 3.35 66.09 1.50
CA VAL A 40 4.68 66.68 1.87
C VAL A 40 5.10 66.31 3.32
N ILE A 41 6.12 65.41 3.40
CA ILE A 41 7.40 65.39 4.17
C ILE A 41 7.48 65.69 5.70
N THR A 42 8.30 64.83 6.36
CA THR A 42 9.07 64.92 7.64
C THR A 42 8.44 64.26 8.87
N ALA A 43 9.10 63.52 9.77
CA ALA A 43 10.44 62.90 9.87
C ALA A 43 10.43 61.94 11.09
N THR A 44 11.21 60.85 11.01
CA THR A 44 11.89 60.11 12.11
C THR A 44 11.13 59.63 13.36
N ALA A 45 10.93 58.31 13.49
CA ALA A 45 11.05 57.53 14.74
C ALA A 45 11.23 56.03 14.39
N LEU A 46 12.45 55.49 14.52
CA LEU A 46 12.86 54.56 15.59
C LEU A 46 12.23 53.15 15.52
N LEU A 47 13.05 52.20 15.05
CA LEU A 47 13.20 50.81 15.53
C LEU A 47 11.97 50.16 16.20
N THR A 48 11.22 49.37 15.44
CA THR A 48 10.72 48.08 15.93
C THR A 48 10.83 47.06 14.81
N GLY A 49 11.63 46.02 15.09
CA GLY A 49 11.81 44.88 14.21
C GLY A 49 10.48 44.17 13.98
N GLY A 50 10.10 44.10 12.72
CA GLY A 50 8.97 43.32 12.24
C GLY A 50 9.25 42.92 10.79
N GLN A 51 10.42 42.33 10.52
CA GLN A 51 10.56 41.53 9.31
C GLN A 51 9.56 40.40 9.44
N GLN A 52 8.39 40.58 8.81
CA GLN A 52 7.58 39.47 8.36
C GLN A 52 8.50 38.62 7.49
N ARG A 53 9.08 37.59 8.10
CA ARG A 53 9.57 36.44 7.35
C ARG A 53 8.32 35.88 6.70
N THR A 54 8.10 36.26 5.44
CA THR A 54 7.41 35.37 4.54
C THR A 54 8.29 34.14 4.50
N ASP A 55 7.96 33.16 5.33
CA ASP A 55 8.45 31.79 5.22
C ASP A 55 7.88 31.23 3.91
N THR A 56 8.39 31.72 2.78
CA THR A 56 8.37 30.96 1.54
C THR A 56 9.39 29.86 1.75
N THR A 57 8.99 28.81 2.47
CA THR A 57 9.67 27.52 2.38
C THR A 57 9.73 27.19 0.90
N PRO A 58 10.92 27.17 0.27
CA PRO A 58 11.01 26.75 -1.11
C PRO A 58 10.43 25.34 -1.15
N THR A 59 9.40 25.11 -1.97
CA THR A 59 8.91 23.76 -2.25
C THR A 59 10.11 23.01 -2.84
N ALA A 60 10.78 22.22 -2.01
CA ALA A 60 11.92 21.42 -2.44
C ALA A 60 11.47 20.57 -3.62
N LEU A 61 12.23 20.61 -4.71
CA LEU A 61 11.95 19.77 -5.87
C LEU A 61 11.87 18.31 -5.41
N PRO A 62 10.89 17.53 -5.90
CA PRO A 62 10.83 16.11 -5.56
C PRO A 62 12.13 15.42 -5.97
N PRO A 63 12.59 14.43 -5.19
CA PRO A 63 13.85 13.75 -5.48
C PRO A 63 13.77 13.00 -6.82
N PRO A 64 14.88 12.87 -7.56
CA PRO A 64 14.86 12.20 -8.85
C PRO A 64 14.52 10.71 -8.66
N PRO A 65 13.89 10.06 -9.66
CA PRO A 65 13.45 8.66 -9.54
C PRO A 65 14.58 7.66 -9.23
N THR A 66 15.83 8.00 -9.56
CA THR A 66 17.03 7.19 -9.34
C THR A 66 17.74 7.49 -8.01
N ALA A 67 17.34 8.54 -7.27
CA ALA A 67 17.89 8.80 -5.95
C ALA A 67 17.56 7.64 -5.01
N VAL A 68 18.49 7.31 -4.13
CA VAL A 68 18.35 6.19 -3.18
C VAL A 68 17.64 6.68 -1.92
N VAL A 69 16.51 6.06 -1.61
CA VAL A 69 15.71 6.33 -0.39
C VAL A 69 16.28 5.56 0.80
N ALA A 70 16.63 4.30 0.57
CA ALA A 70 17.21 3.42 1.58
C ALA A 70 18.14 2.39 0.95
N GLU A 71 19.00 1.82 1.76
CA GLU A 71 19.80 0.65 1.43
C GLU A 71 19.47 -0.45 2.44
N ILE A 72 19.09 -1.63 1.94
CA ILE A 72 18.65 -2.77 2.74
C ILE A 72 19.55 -3.97 2.39
N ASN A 73 20.35 -4.44 3.35
CA ASN A 73 21.36 -5.48 3.13
C ASN A 73 22.29 -5.22 1.94
N GLY A 74 22.65 -3.96 1.69
CA GLY A 74 23.48 -3.57 0.55
C GLY A 74 22.72 -3.30 -0.75
N GLN A 75 21.41 -3.61 -0.81
CA GLN A 75 20.57 -3.35 -1.98
C GLN A 75 19.98 -1.95 -1.90
N LYS A 76 20.21 -1.16 -2.94
CA LYS A 76 19.70 0.21 -3.06
C LYS A 76 18.23 0.20 -3.46
N ILE A 77 17.42 0.97 -2.74
CA ILE A 77 16.01 1.19 -3.02
C ILE A 77 15.83 2.60 -3.59
N PRO A 78 15.71 2.77 -4.92
CA PRO A 78 15.50 4.07 -5.52
C PRO A 78 14.09 4.61 -5.28
N VAL A 79 13.89 5.92 -5.40
CA VAL A 79 12.60 6.61 -5.23
C VAL A 79 11.49 5.97 -6.08
N ARG A 80 11.79 5.60 -7.33
CA ARG A 80 10.82 4.95 -8.23
C ARG A 80 10.32 3.62 -7.67
N GLN A 81 11.22 2.79 -7.15
CA GLN A 81 10.85 1.52 -6.52
C GLN A 81 10.06 1.77 -5.24
N PHE A 82 10.51 2.71 -4.41
CA PHE A 82 9.82 3.06 -3.16
C PHE A 82 8.38 3.54 -3.40
N ALA A 83 8.14 4.27 -4.48
CA ALA A 83 6.80 4.73 -4.88
C ALA A 83 5.82 3.57 -5.18
N LEU A 84 6.31 2.40 -5.61
CA LEU A 84 5.47 1.22 -5.80
C LEU A 84 4.87 0.76 -4.47
N TYR A 85 5.66 0.75 -3.39
CA TYR A 85 5.21 0.40 -2.04
C TYR A 85 4.29 1.46 -1.45
N LEU A 86 4.59 2.75 -1.63
CA LEU A 86 3.70 3.84 -1.21
C LEU A 86 2.32 3.71 -1.86
N THR A 87 2.26 3.29 -3.13
CA THR A 87 1.00 3.08 -3.84
C THR A 87 0.21 1.91 -3.26
N GLN A 88 0.89 0.81 -2.91
CA GLN A 88 0.27 -0.39 -2.33
C GLN A 88 -0.31 -0.12 -0.94
N GLU A 89 0.43 0.60 -0.09
CA GLU A 89 0.08 0.83 1.31
C GLU A 89 -0.93 1.98 1.52
N ARG A 90 -1.22 2.77 0.47
CA ARG A 90 -2.08 3.96 0.58
C ARG A 90 -3.48 3.60 1.09
N ALA A 91 -4.10 2.56 0.53
CA ALA A 91 -5.45 2.15 0.90
C ALA A 91 -5.52 1.59 2.32
N ALA A 92 -4.52 0.79 2.73
CA ALA A 92 -4.42 0.26 4.08
C ALA A 92 -4.21 1.39 5.11
N THR A 93 -3.42 2.40 4.76
CA THR A 93 -3.22 3.60 5.59
C THR A 93 -4.54 4.35 5.79
N PHE A 94 -5.30 4.61 4.73
CA PHE A 94 -6.64 5.21 4.87
C PHE A 94 -7.54 4.39 5.79
N ALA A 95 -7.64 3.09 5.57
CA ALA A 95 -8.48 2.21 6.38
C ALA A 95 -8.07 2.20 7.86
N TYR A 96 -6.76 2.28 8.15
CA TYR A 96 -6.25 2.36 9.52
C TYR A 96 -6.69 3.67 10.20
N PHE A 97 -6.49 4.83 9.56
CA PHE A 97 -6.83 6.12 10.18
C PHE A 97 -8.34 6.38 10.25
N ASP A 98 -9.11 5.90 9.27
CA ASP A 98 -10.57 5.93 9.34
C ASP A 98 -11.07 5.08 10.53
N LYS A 99 -10.59 3.84 10.66
CA LYS A 99 -11.00 2.94 11.73
C LYS A 99 -10.53 3.37 13.12
N ALA A 100 -9.30 3.85 13.25
CA ALA A 100 -8.69 4.17 14.55
C ALA A 100 -9.05 5.58 15.05
N TYR A 101 -9.27 6.54 14.14
CA TYR A 101 -9.45 7.95 14.48
C TYR A 101 -10.69 8.61 13.85
N GLY A 102 -11.44 7.91 12.99
CA GLY A 102 -12.62 8.45 12.31
C GLY A 102 -12.27 9.50 11.24
N VAL A 103 -11.06 9.45 10.71
CA VAL A 103 -10.53 10.47 9.79
C VAL A 103 -10.74 10.00 8.35
N GLY A 104 -11.65 10.69 7.65
CA GLY A 104 -11.88 10.50 6.21
C GLY A 104 -10.86 11.24 5.34
N ASP A 105 -10.95 11.01 4.03
CA ASP A 105 -10.14 11.71 3.05
C ASP A 105 -10.45 13.22 3.03
N GLY A 106 -9.40 14.05 2.94
CA GLY A 106 -9.51 15.50 2.98
C GLY A 106 -8.17 16.21 2.85
N PRO A 107 -8.16 17.54 2.63
CA PRO A 107 -6.94 18.30 2.31
C PRO A 107 -5.80 18.19 3.33
N GLY A 108 -6.14 17.93 4.60
CA GLY A 108 -5.17 17.77 5.69
C GLY A 108 -4.86 16.33 6.05
N PHE A 109 -5.41 15.33 5.35
CA PHE A 109 -5.31 13.92 5.73
C PHE A 109 -3.84 13.50 5.93
N TRP A 110 -3.00 13.68 4.91
CA TRP A 110 -1.61 13.22 4.95
C TRP A 110 -0.72 13.92 5.98
N THR A 111 -1.06 15.15 6.37
CA THR A 111 -0.18 16.03 7.14
C THR A 111 -0.63 16.23 8.59
N THR A 112 -1.89 15.94 8.92
CA THR A 112 -2.43 16.14 10.27
C THR A 112 -2.02 14.97 11.17
N PRO A 113 -1.39 15.21 12.33
CA PRO A 113 -1.05 14.14 13.26
C PRO A 113 -2.30 13.58 13.96
N HIS A 114 -2.38 12.25 14.06
CA HIS A 114 -3.33 11.54 14.91
C HIS A 114 -2.57 10.50 15.73
N GLY A 115 -2.78 10.49 17.05
CA GLY A 115 -2.02 9.61 17.95
C GLY A 115 -0.50 9.84 17.92
N GLY A 116 -0.04 11.04 17.54
CA GLY A 116 1.37 11.40 17.47
C GLY A 116 2.08 11.09 16.15
N THR A 117 1.40 10.52 15.15
CA THR A 117 1.97 10.29 13.81
C THR A 117 1.05 10.84 12.72
N THR A 118 1.60 11.25 11.58
CA THR A 118 0.80 11.63 10.41
C THR A 118 0.55 10.41 9.52
N PRO A 119 -0.55 10.36 8.75
CA PRO A 119 -0.75 9.30 7.76
C PRO A 119 0.39 9.19 6.74
N ALA A 120 1.04 10.30 6.37
CA ALA A 120 2.22 10.26 5.51
C ALA A 120 3.40 9.53 6.16
N ALA A 121 3.69 9.82 7.44
CA ALA A 121 4.77 9.17 8.16
C ALA A 121 4.49 7.67 8.35
N TYR A 122 3.25 7.33 8.70
CA TYR A 122 2.78 5.95 8.81
C TYR A 122 2.93 5.20 7.49
N LEU A 123 2.43 5.77 6.39
CA LEU A 123 2.52 5.19 5.05
C LEU A 123 3.97 4.90 4.65
N LYS A 124 4.87 5.88 4.80
CA LYS A 124 6.28 5.70 4.44
C LYS A 124 6.95 4.63 5.30
N GLN A 125 6.63 4.57 6.59
CA GLN A 125 7.17 3.55 7.50
C GLN A 125 6.75 2.15 7.08
N HIS A 126 5.46 1.96 6.76
CA HIS A 126 4.94 0.68 6.27
C HIS A 126 5.52 0.31 4.90
N ALA A 127 5.56 1.25 3.96
CA ALA A 127 6.20 1.04 2.66
C ALA A 127 7.69 0.66 2.77
N LEU A 128 8.42 1.20 3.76
CA LEU A 128 9.81 0.83 4.00
C LEU A 128 9.93 -0.58 4.59
N ALA A 129 8.98 -0.99 5.43
CA ALA A 129 8.92 -2.36 5.95
C ALA A 129 8.65 -3.37 4.81
N ASP A 130 7.73 -3.06 3.90
CA ASP A 130 7.43 -3.91 2.74
C ASP A 130 8.59 -3.96 1.74
N ALA A 131 9.30 -2.83 1.57
CA ALA A 131 10.55 -2.80 0.82
C ALA A 131 11.59 -3.73 1.44
N ALA A 132 11.72 -3.74 2.77
CA ALA A 132 12.64 -4.65 3.46
C ALA A 132 12.25 -6.12 3.30
N GLN A 133 10.95 -6.43 3.41
CA GLN A 133 10.44 -7.78 3.20
C GLN A 133 10.72 -8.26 1.78
N SER A 134 10.39 -7.45 0.78
CA SER A 134 10.62 -7.79 -0.63
C SER A 134 12.10 -7.94 -0.96
N THR A 135 12.97 -7.09 -0.38
CA THR A 135 14.43 -7.18 -0.54
C THR A 135 14.94 -8.54 -0.07
N VAL A 136 14.45 -9.04 1.08
CA VAL A 136 14.80 -10.37 1.58
C VAL A 136 14.30 -11.47 0.65
N VAL A 137 13.06 -11.37 0.17
CA VAL A 137 12.48 -12.34 -0.78
C VAL A 137 13.31 -12.40 -2.06
N LEU A 138 13.66 -11.25 -2.65
CA LEU A 138 14.48 -11.16 -3.85
C LEU A 138 15.89 -11.73 -3.61
N ALA A 139 16.51 -11.43 -2.46
CA ALA A 139 17.81 -11.99 -2.09
C ALA A 139 17.76 -13.53 -1.95
N LEU A 140 16.72 -14.08 -1.32
CA LEU A 140 16.51 -15.53 -1.23
C LEU A 140 16.28 -16.14 -2.61
N ALA A 141 15.47 -15.50 -3.45
CA ALA A 141 15.23 -15.95 -4.82
C ALA A 141 16.54 -16.01 -5.63
N HIS A 142 17.40 -15.01 -5.49
CA HIS A 142 18.72 -15.00 -6.11
C HIS A 142 19.64 -16.11 -5.56
N GLN A 143 19.70 -16.27 -4.23
CA GLN A 143 20.49 -17.32 -3.57
C GLN A 143 20.08 -18.74 -4.03
N HIS A 144 18.79 -18.94 -4.30
CA HIS A 144 18.24 -20.20 -4.79
C HIS A 144 18.12 -20.27 -6.32
N HIS A 145 18.78 -19.36 -7.05
CA HIS A 145 18.85 -19.33 -8.51
C HIS A 145 17.49 -19.25 -9.23
N LEU A 146 16.47 -18.65 -8.59
CA LEU A 146 15.17 -18.39 -9.21
C LEU A 146 15.19 -17.12 -10.07
N ILE A 147 16.08 -16.19 -9.75
CA ILE A 147 16.38 -14.97 -10.52
C ILE A 147 17.89 -14.77 -10.59
N ALA A 148 18.36 -14.11 -11.64
CA ALA A 148 19.78 -13.84 -11.85
C ALA A 148 20.29 -12.62 -11.08
N ASP A 149 19.43 -11.62 -10.87
CA ASP A 149 19.78 -10.37 -10.19
C ASP A 149 18.57 -9.86 -9.39
N PRO A 150 18.71 -9.61 -8.08
CA PRO A 150 17.64 -9.10 -7.22
C PRO A 150 17.43 -7.58 -7.29
N GLY A 151 18.27 -6.86 -8.04
CA GLY A 151 18.25 -5.41 -8.14
C GLY A 151 17.07 -4.87 -8.97
N TYR A 152 16.69 -3.63 -8.69
CA TYR A 152 15.55 -3.00 -9.35
C TYR A 152 15.78 -2.74 -10.85
N ASP A 153 17.01 -2.47 -11.27
CA ASP A 153 17.34 -2.32 -12.70
C ASP A 153 17.11 -3.62 -13.48
N ALA A 154 17.44 -4.77 -12.88
CA ALA A 154 17.15 -6.08 -13.46
C ALA A 154 15.63 -6.34 -13.54
N PHE A 155 14.88 -5.93 -12.52
CA PHE A 155 13.42 -5.94 -12.57
C PHE A 155 12.87 -5.09 -13.73
N LEU A 156 13.37 -3.86 -13.93
CA LEU A 156 12.94 -2.98 -15.01
C LEU A 156 13.26 -3.57 -16.40
N ALA A 157 14.41 -4.23 -16.54
CA ALA A 157 14.78 -4.94 -17.76
C ALA A 157 13.83 -6.12 -18.03
N ALA A 158 13.54 -6.94 -17.01
CA ALA A 158 12.61 -8.06 -17.11
C ALA A 158 11.19 -7.60 -17.47
N TRP A 159 10.72 -6.51 -16.86
CA TRP A 159 9.42 -5.91 -17.16
C TRP A 159 9.31 -5.46 -18.62
N THR A 160 10.35 -4.79 -19.11
CA THR A 160 10.41 -4.31 -20.49
C THR A 160 10.42 -5.48 -21.48
N ALA A 161 11.21 -6.51 -21.19
CA ALA A 161 11.30 -7.72 -22.00
C ALA A 161 9.97 -8.49 -22.03
N GLU A 162 9.30 -8.66 -20.89
CA GLU A 162 8.01 -9.36 -20.84
C GLU A 162 6.92 -8.61 -21.61
N ASN A 163 6.87 -7.28 -21.48
CA ASN A 163 5.95 -6.47 -22.28
C ASN A 163 6.25 -6.53 -23.78
N ALA A 164 7.53 -6.60 -24.18
CA ALA A 164 7.90 -6.80 -25.58
C ALA A 164 7.47 -8.17 -26.10
N ARG A 165 7.73 -9.24 -25.33
CA ARG A 165 7.30 -10.61 -25.64
C ARG A 165 5.78 -10.70 -25.79
N ARG A 166 5.01 -10.08 -24.89
CA ARG A 166 3.54 -10.06 -24.97
C ARG A 166 3.03 -9.37 -26.22
N ARG A 167 3.62 -8.22 -26.60
CA ARG A 167 3.27 -7.53 -27.85
C ARG A 167 3.54 -8.40 -29.08
N GLN A 168 4.67 -9.11 -29.11
CA GLN A 168 5.00 -10.05 -30.18
C GLN A 168 4.01 -11.21 -30.26
N ALA A 169 3.65 -11.80 -29.11
CA ALA A 169 2.66 -12.89 -29.05
C ALA A 169 1.29 -12.46 -29.58
N VAL A 170 0.82 -11.26 -29.22
CA VAL A 170 -0.44 -10.69 -29.74
C VAL A 170 -0.36 -10.46 -31.24
N ALA A 171 0.73 -9.89 -31.75
CA ALA A 171 0.93 -9.69 -33.18
C ALA A 171 0.97 -11.01 -33.96
N ALA A 172 1.42 -12.09 -33.33
CA ALA A 172 1.44 -13.44 -33.87
C ALA A 172 0.13 -14.23 -33.64
N HIS A 173 -0.94 -13.58 -33.17
CA HIS A 173 -2.23 -14.21 -32.83
C HIS A 173 -2.12 -15.37 -31.83
N GLN A 174 -1.11 -15.36 -30.97
CA GLN A 174 -0.94 -16.36 -29.92
C GLN A 174 -1.84 -16.04 -28.73
N VAL A 175 -2.32 -17.09 -28.06
CA VAL A 175 -3.08 -16.95 -26.82
C VAL A 175 -2.16 -16.42 -25.73
N ILE A 176 -2.56 -15.31 -25.11
CA ILE A 176 -1.91 -14.76 -23.92
C ILE A 176 -2.90 -14.72 -22.75
N TYR A 177 -2.42 -15.03 -21.56
CA TYR A 177 -3.21 -14.91 -20.33
C TYR A 177 -2.87 -13.59 -19.62
N GLY A 178 -3.91 -12.92 -19.11
CA GLY A 178 -3.79 -11.63 -18.45
C GLY A 178 -3.68 -10.45 -19.45
N PRO A 179 -3.17 -9.29 -19.01
CA PRO A 179 -3.15 -8.09 -19.83
C PRO A 179 -2.13 -8.21 -20.98
N VAL A 180 -2.41 -7.51 -22.09
CA VAL A 180 -1.49 -7.36 -23.22
C VAL A 180 -0.18 -6.68 -22.78
N GLN A 181 -0.28 -5.73 -21.87
CA GLN A 181 0.85 -5.01 -21.30
C GLN A 181 0.64 -4.85 -19.80
N TYR A 182 1.67 -5.15 -19.03
CA TYR A 182 1.70 -4.81 -17.62
C TYR A 182 2.14 -3.37 -17.42
N THR A 183 1.46 -2.68 -16.50
CA THR A 183 2.05 -1.53 -15.81
C THR A 183 3.21 -2.02 -14.93
N GLU A 184 4.09 -1.10 -14.54
CA GLU A 184 5.21 -1.42 -13.66
C GLU A 184 4.73 -2.00 -12.32
N ALA A 185 3.75 -1.36 -11.69
CA ALA A 185 3.17 -1.81 -10.42
C ALA A 185 2.55 -3.22 -10.53
N ASN A 186 1.78 -3.50 -11.58
CA ASN A 186 1.17 -4.82 -11.75
C ASN A 186 2.21 -5.91 -11.99
N TYR A 187 3.26 -5.60 -12.76
CA TYR A 187 4.34 -6.56 -12.98
C TYR A 187 5.16 -6.78 -11.71
N PHE A 188 5.40 -5.72 -10.93
CA PHE A 188 6.10 -5.79 -9.66
C PHE A 188 5.39 -6.73 -8.67
N THR A 189 4.09 -6.52 -8.45
CA THR A 189 3.28 -7.39 -7.60
C THR A 189 3.23 -8.83 -8.14
N TYR A 190 3.10 -9.00 -9.46
CA TYR A 190 3.10 -10.32 -10.09
C TYR A 190 4.42 -11.09 -9.83
N VAL A 191 5.57 -10.44 -10.03
CA VAL A 191 6.89 -11.06 -9.83
C VAL A 191 7.08 -11.44 -8.37
N LEU A 192 6.77 -10.55 -7.42
CA LEU A 192 6.92 -10.88 -6.00
C LEU A 192 6.04 -12.06 -5.58
N HIS A 193 4.77 -12.09 -6.00
CA HIS A 193 3.86 -13.19 -5.69
C HIS A 193 4.30 -14.53 -6.34
N ASP A 194 4.81 -14.51 -7.58
CA ASP A 194 5.38 -15.71 -8.21
C ASP A 194 6.60 -16.22 -7.44
N LEU A 195 7.48 -15.31 -7.01
CA LEU A 195 8.67 -15.66 -6.25
C LEU A 195 8.34 -16.23 -4.87
N ASP A 196 7.37 -15.67 -4.14
CA ASP A 196 6.90 -16.21 -2.87
C ASP A 196 6.46 -17.68 -3.03
N ALA A 197 5.57 -17.94 -4.00
CA ALA A 197 5.04 -19.27 -4.25
C ALA A 197 6.14 -20.29 -4.66
N ARG A 198 7.11 -19.86 -5.46
CA ARG A 198 8.24 -20.71 -5.88
C ARG A 198 9.23 -20.93 -4.75
N LEU A 199 9.51 -19.92 -3.94
CA LEU A 199 10.43 -20.03 -2.80
C LEU A 199 9.90 -21.00 -1.75
N GLU A 200 8.61 -20.99 -1.43
CA GLU A 200 8.02 -21.97 -0.51
C GLU A 200 8.35 -23.40 -0.95
N GLN A 201 8.18 -23.71 -2.24
CA GLN A 201 8.49 -25.04 -2.79
C GLN A 201 9.98 -25.36 -2.73
N VAL A 202 10.84 -24.42 -3.11
CA VAL A 202 12.30 -24.60 -3.10
C VAL A 202 12.84 -24.81 -1.70
N LEU A 203 12.35 -24.03 -0.72
CA LEU A 203 12.80 -24.09 0.67
C LEU A 203 12.34 -25.37 1.36
N VAL A 204 11.16 -25.90 1.02
CA VAL A 204 10.74 -27.23 1.46
C VAL A 204 11.63 -28.30 0.85
N LYS A 205 11.89 -28.24 -0.47
CA LYS A 205 12.75 -29.21 -1.16
C LYS A 205 14.19 -29.21 -0.64
N ALA A 206 14.70 -28.03 -0.29
CA ALA A 206 16.03 -27.86 0.30
C ALA A 206 16.11 -28.27 1.78
N GLY A 207 14.98 -28.58 2.42
CA GLY A 207 14.93 -28.92 3.84
C GLY A 207 15.03 -27.72 4.80
N THR A 208 15.11 -26.49 4.27
CA THR A 208 15.11 -25.26 5.06
C THR A 208 13.79 -25.05 5.80
N ILE A 209 12.67 -25.42 5.16
CA ILE A 209 11.35 -25.52 5.80
C ILE A 209 11.01 -27.01 5.92
N PRO A 210 11.34 -27.65 7.06
CA PRO A 210 11.06 -29.08 7.24
C PRO A 210 9.57 -29.31 7.46
N THR A 211 9.02 -30.38 6.87
CA THR A 211 7.60 -30.74 6.99
C THR A 211 7.42 -32.14 7.60
N PRO A 212 7.93 -32.42 8.82
CA PRO A 212 7.71 -33.71 9.45
C PRO A 212 6.24 -33.88 9.83
N GLU A 213 5.72 -35.10 9.73
CA GLU A 213 4.31 -35.38 10.02
C GLU A 213 3.89 -34.93 11.42
N SER A 214 4.77 -35.08 12.42
CA SER A 214 4.53 -34.62 13.79
C SER A 214 4.27 -33.11 13.87
N ALA A 215 5.01 -32.29 13.11
CA ALA A 215 4.81 -30.85 13.07
C ALA A 215 3.51 -30.48 12.35
N LEU A 216 3.15 -31.19 11.28
CA LEU A 216 1.90 -30.96 10.56
C LEU A 216 0.68 -31.30 11.44
N ARG A 217 0.74 -32.42 12.18
CA ARG A 217 -0.31 -32.81 13.12
C ARG A 217 -0.43 -31.82 14.29
N ALA A 218 0.69 -31.33 14.81
CA ALA A 218 0.70 -30.29 15.83
C ALA A 218 0.05 -29.00 15.30
N TYR A 219 0.47 -28.54 14.12
CA TYR A 219 -0.09 -27.35 13.49
C TYR A 219 -1.60 -27.47 13.26
N TYR A 220 -2.09 -28.62 12.78
CA TYR A 220 -3.52 -28.88 12.62
C TYR A 220 -4.30 -28.75 13.93
N ARG A 221 -3.78 -29.33 15.03
CA ARG A 221 -4.42 -29.26 16.35
C ARG A 221 -4.45 -27.83 16.90
N ASP A 222 -3.41 -27.06 16.62
CA ASP A 222 -3.26 -25.70 17.14
C ASP A 222 -4.05 -24.66 16.29
N HIS A 223 -4.54 -25.04 15.09
CA HIS A 223 -5.32 -24.20 14.17
C HIS A 223 -6.63 -24.85 13.71
N PRO A 224 -7.51 -25.33 14.63
CA PRO A 224 -8.70 -26.09 14.26
C PRO A 224 -9.72 -25.26 13.45
N ASP A 225 -9.73 -23.94 13.64
CA ASP A 225 -10.64 -23.02 12.96
C ASP A 225 -10.30 -22.86 11.48
N THR A 226 -9.01 -22.93 11.12
CA THR A 226 -8.52 -22.79 9.74
C THR A 226 -9.03 -23.90 8.81
N PHE A 227 -9.34 -25.07 9.36
CA PHE A 227 -9.73 -26.25 8.59
C PHE A 227 -11.21 -26.61 8.72
N ARG A 228 -12.02 -25.77 9.37
CA ARG A 228 -13.47 -25.99 9.45
C ARG A 228 -14.11 -25.98 8.07
N ARG A 229 -15.04 -26.89 7.84
CA ARG A 229 -15.88 -26.93 6.64
C ARG A 229 -17.34 -26.97 7.04
N GLN A 230 -18.17 -26.34 6.23
CA GLN A 230 -19.60 -26.52 6.32
C GLN A 230 -19.98 -27.81 5.58
N GLU A 231 -20.69 -28.69 6.27
CA GLU A 231 -21.26 -29.88 5.65
C GLU A 231 -22.44 -29.49 4.75
N ASN A 232 -22.31 -29.76 3.46
CA ASN A 232 -23.30 -29.38 2.43
C ASN A 232 -24.73 -29.87 2.72
N LYS A 233 -24.90 -30.96 3.47
CA LYS A 233 -26.21 -31.58 3.73
C LYS A 233 -26.86 -31.09 5.01
N SER A 234 -26.07 -30.92 6.07
CA SER A 234 -26.57 -30.61 7.42
C SER A 234 -26.46 -29.12 7.75
N GLY A 235 -25.62 -28.38 7.03
CA GLY A 235 -25.24 -27.00 7.37
C GLY A 235 -24.31 -26.89 8.59
N ASN A 236 -23.99 -28.00 9.25
CA ASN A 236 -23.12 -28.07 10.41
C ASN A 236 -21.68 -27.72 10.04
N ILE A 237 -20.99 -26.99 10.93
CA ILE A 237 -19.58 -26.66 10.78
C ILE A 237 -18.78 -27.68 11.57
N THR A 238 -17.98 -28.49 10.88
CA THR A 238 -17.12 -29.51 11.48
C THR A 238 -15.68 -29.34 11.00
N THR A 239 -14.71 -29.81 11.78
CA THR A 239 -13.30 -29.85 11.35
C THR A 239 -13.00 -31.28 10.85
N PRO A 240 -12.73 -31.48 9.55
CA PRO A 240 -12.46 -32.81 9.00
C PRO A 240 -11.18 -33.40 9.60
N PRO A 241 -11.10 -34.74 9.78
CA PRO A 241 -9.91 -35.38 10.34
C PRO A 241 -8.65 -35.08 9.52
N PHE A 242 -7.49 -35.05 10.19
CA PHE A 242 -6.20 -34.67 9.58
C PHE A 242 -5.93 -35.34 8.23
N GLY A 243 -6.25 -36.62 8.06
CA GLY A 243 -6.02 -37.34 6.80
C GLY A 243 -6.73 -36.73 5.59
N GLU A 244 -7.91 -36.13 5.78
CA GLU A 244 -8.70 -35.48 4.71
C GLU A 244 -8.21 -34.08 4.34
N VAL A 245 -7.47 -33.44 5.25
CA VAL A 245 -6.97 -32.06 5.10
C VAL A 245 -5.44 -32.00 5.05
N ALA A 246 -4.73 -33.14 5.05
CA ALA A 246 -3.27 -33.18 5.23
C ALA A 246 -2.51 -32.30 4.23
N ALA A 247 -2.95 -32.23 2.97
CA ALA A 247 -2.35 -31.35 1.96
C ALA A 247 -2.60 -29.86 2.26
N GLN A 248 -3.81 -29.49 2.69
CA GLN A 248 -4.16 -28.12 3.08
C GLN A 248 -3.38 -27.71 4.33
N VAL A 249 -3.27 -28.60 5.31
CA VAL A 249 -2.46 -28.41 6.52
C VAL A 249 -1.00 -28.18 6.15
N ARG A 250 -0.45 -29.01 5.24
CA ARG A 250 0.93 -28.84 4.78
C ARG A 250 1.15 -27.49 4.11
N GLN A 251 0.23 -27.07 3.23
CA GLN A 251 0.33 -25.78 2.55
C GLN A 251 0.28 -24.61 3.54
N ALA A 252 -0.70 -24.59 4.45
CA ALA A 252 -0.82 -23.56 5.47
C ALA A 252 0.40 -23.51 6.41
N TYR A 253 0.87 -24.68 6.85
CA TYR A 253 2.09 -24.78 7.66
C TYR A 253 3.32 -24.21 6.93
N VAL A 254 3.52 -24.58 5.66
CA VAL A 254 4.67 -24.10 4.87
C VAL A 254 4.60 -22.59 4.69
N HIS A 255 3.41 -22.06 4.35
CA HIS A 255 3.19 -20.63 4.21
C HIS A 255 3.52 -19.88 5.50
N ASP A 256 3.00 -20.32 6.65
CA ASP A 256 3.27 -19.66 7.94
C ASP A 256 4.74 -19.71 8.33
N ARG A 257 5.42 -20.85 8.09
CA ARG A 257 6.86 -20.99 8.33
C ARG A 257 7.67 -20.08 7.41
N TYR A 258 7.27 -19.98 6.15
CA TYR A 258 7.87 -19.08 5.17
C TYR A 258 7.73 -17.62 5.61
N GLN A 259 6.50 -17.17 5.90
CA GLN A 259 6.22 -15.82 6.37
C GLN A 259 6.96 -15.50 7.67
N ALA A 260 6.98 -16.41 8.65
CA ALA A 260 7.74 -16.20 9.89
C ALA A 260 9.25 -16.05 9.63
N MET A 261 9.80 -16.80 8.67
CA MET A 261 11.21 -16.73 8.31
C MET A 261 11.54 -15.41 7.60
N THR A 262 10.80 -15.04 6.55
CA THR A 262 11.03 -13.81 5.78
C THR A 262 10.80 -12.57 6.63
N ASN A 263 9.78 -12.56 7.48
CA ASN A 263 9.54 -11.47 8.44
C ASN A 263 10.67 -11.32 9.46
N ARG A 264 11.21 -12.44 9.98
CA ARG A 264 12.36 -12.39 10.89
C ARG A 264 13.58 -11.80 10.17
N LEU A 265 13.87 -12.27 8.96
CA LEU A 265 14.98 -11.79 8.16
C LEU A 265 14.85 -10.29 7.85
N ALA A 266 13.66 -9.83 7.46
CA ALA A 266 13.37 -8.43 7.18
C ALA A 266 13.58 -7.54 8.40
N ARG A 267 13.12 -7.98 9.59
CA ARG A 267 13.32 -7.25 10.86
C ARG A 267 14.78 -7.14 11.27
N THR A 268 15.61 -8.12 10.90
CA THR A 268 17.05 -8.14 11.20
C THR A 268 17.91 -7.59 10.05
N ALA A 269 17.30 -7.14 8.95
CA ALA A 269 18.02 -6.60 7.82
C ALA A 269 18.75 -5.32 8.22
N ARG A 270 19.96 -5.12 7.69
CA ARG A 270 20.69 -3.88 7.87
C ARG A 270 20.06 -2.82 6.96
N THR A 271 19.38 -1.86 7.57
CA THR A 271 18.69 -0.78 6.85
C THR A 271 19.36 0.56 7.14
N THR A 272 19.78 1.26 6.09
CA THR A 272 20.25 2.65 6.15
C THR A 272 19.30 3.53 5.37
N VAL A 273 18.72 4.56 5.99
CA VAL A 273 17.75 5.46 5.35
C VAL A 273 18.40 6.80 5.05
N ALA A 274 18.27 7.27 3.81
CA ALA A 274 18.65 8.61 3.42
C ALA A 274 17.53 9.59 3.81
N HIS A 275 17.46 9.99 5.09
CA HIS A 275 16.34 10.75 5.65
C HIS A 275 15.94 11.97 4.82
N GLY A 276 16.88 12.77 4.32
CA GLY A 276 16.56 13.93 3.48
C GLY A 276 15.80 13.56 2.19
N ILE A 277 16.14 12.44 1.55
CA ILE A 277 15.42 11.94 0.38
C ILE A 277 14.10 11.31 0.80
N TYR A 278 14.12 10.40 1.77
CA TYR A 278 12.95 9.69 2.29
C TYR A 278 11.83 10.64 2.73
N ASP A 279 12.16 11.69 3.47
CA ASP A 279 11.21 12.69 3.95
C ASP A 279 10.64 13.55 2.81
N SER A 280 11.44 13.79 1.76
CA SER A 280 11.03 14.55 0.57
C SER A 280 10.20 13.77 -0.45
N VAL A 281 10.12 12.43 -0.36
CA VAL A 281 9.28 11.64 -1.29
C VAL A 281 7.81 12.03 -1.11
N PRO A 282 7.10 12.47 -2.16
CA PRO A 282 5.70 12.84 -2.07
C PRO A 282 4.83 11.60 -1.80
N VAL A 283 3.76 11.80 -1.04
CA VAL A 283 2.77 10.75 -0.73
C VAL A 283 1.39 11.11 -1.25
N ASN A 284 1.22 12.23 -1.96
CA ASN A 284 -0.05 12.78 -2.38
C ASN A 284 -0.37 12.43 -3.84
#